data_AF-A0A3A5V8F2-F1
#
_entry.id   AF-A0A3A5V8F2-F1
#
_cell.length_a   1.000
_cell.length_b   1.000
_cell.length_c   1.000
_cell.angle_alpha   90.00
_cell.angle_beta   90.00
_cell.angle_gamma   90.00
#
_symmetry.space_group_name_H-M   'P 1'
#
loop_
_entity.id
_entity.type
_entity.pdbx_description
1 polymer ?
#
loop_
_entity_poly.entity_id
_entity_poly.type
_entity_poly.pdbx_seq_one_letter_code
_entity_poly.pdbx_strand_id
1 'polypeptide(L)'
;MDYDSHTLIQLKTMCKERGLRVSGNKNEVIIRLMEDDESKSPQLVAAVNPYQQMQPVNQIFITNNNSNASIYVVGIFIILYGLFRVGMAVLFGEFKPAQSSTAFLIGMGYIMGGIITVQGYKQGLYMTMIVLVISGMFSIIYHDEFSPLSMGMDGIWPIEFSLICSASCMLFVAIPLLGPADTQFREGAPPYLSALWNAGNMFSPLPTANQAVSQPTVATKTVINCPECDKAMKVPSNYTGSVKCPSCKSKFKVN
;
A
#
# COMPACT_ATOMS: atom_id res chain seq x y z
N MET A 1 28.21 20.25 13.93
CA MET A 1 29.62 19.96 14.31
C MET A 1 30.49 20.18 13.08
N ASP A 2 31.63 20.85 13.19
CA ASP A 2 32.49 21.21 12.04
C ASP A 2 33.82 20.44 12.07
N TYR A 3 33.97 19.45 11.17
CA TYR A 3 35.11 18.53 11.12
C TYR A 3 36.07 18.81 9.95
N ASP A 4 35.70 19.72 9.04
CA ASP A 4 36.49 19.99 7.82
C ASP A 4 37.83 20.67 8.13
N SER A 5 37.85 21.46 9.21
CA SER A 5 39.01 22.16 9.75
C SER A 5 40.06 21.23 10.40
N HIS A 6 39.70 19.99 10.74
CA HIS A 6 40.60 19.06 11.40
C HIS A 6 41.53 18.34 10.42
N THR A 7 42.73 18.03 10.89
CA THR A 7 43.67 17.22 10.11
C THR A 7 43.23 15.75 10.09
N LEU A 8 43.64 15.01 9.06
CA LEU A 8 43.35 13.60 8.88
C LEU A 8 43.75 12.73 10.09
N ILE A 9 44.82 13.11 10.77
CA ILE A 9 45.36 12.39 11.91
C ILE A 9 44.43 12.59 13.12
N GLN A 10 43.99 13.82 13.37
CA GLN A 10 43.05 14.16 14.45
C GLN A 10 41.68 13.51 14.26
N LEU A 11 41.19 13.44 13.02
CA LEU A 11 39.94 12.74 12.70
C LEU A 11 40.04 11.24 13.01
N LYS A 12 41.19 10.63 12.69
CA LYS A 12 41.44 9.22 12.97
C LYS A 12 41.60 8.92 14.47
N THR A 13 42.19 9.82 15.25
CA THR A 13 42.24 9.67 16.71
C THR A 13 40.86 9.79 17.32
N MET A 14 40.03 10.75 16.87
CA MET A 14 38.64 10.87 17.30
C MET A 14 37.81 9.63 16.96
N CYS A 15 37.99 9.03 15.77
CA CYS A 15 37.35 7.75 15.44
C CYS A 15 37.81 6.61 16.35
N LYS A 16 39.11 6.54 16.68
CA LYS A 16 39.65 5.48 17.54
C LYS A 16 39.12 5.56 18.97
N GLU A 17 39.01 6.76 19.53
CA GLU A 17 38.45 7.00 20.88
C GLU A 17 36.97 6.61 20.97
N ARG A 18 36.23 6.77 19.87
CA ARG A 18 34.80 6.44 19.77
C ARG A 18 34.53 4.99 19.33
N GLY A 19 35.57 4.18 19.12
CA GLY A 19 35.45 2.79 18.66
C GLY A 19 35.01 2.65 17.19
N LEU A 20 35.09 3.73 16.40
CA LEU A 20 34.73 3.76 14.98
C LEU A 20 35.90 3.30 14.10
N ARG A 21 35.58 2.76 12.92
CA ARG A 21 36.58 2.27 11.97
C ARG A 21 37.49 3.40 11.49
N VAL A 22 38.81 3.24 11.61
CA VAL A 22 39.83 4.27 11.33
C VAL A 22 40.34 4.24 9.86
N SER A 23 39.85 3.30 9.05
CA SER A 23 40.27 3.12 7.65
C SER A 23 39.40 3.93 6.68
N GLY A 24 39.99 4.68 5.74
CA GLY A 24 39.27 5.45 4.72
C GLY A 24 39.92 6.79 4.35
N ASN A 25 39.33 7.47 3.36
CA ASN A 25 39.69 8.84 2.95
C ASN A 25 39.15 9.88 3.95
N LYS A 26 39.69 11.12 3.94
CA LYS A 26 39.30 12.20 4.89
C LYS A 26 37.79 12.37 5.00
N ASN A 27 37.12 12.41 3.85
CA ASN A 27 35.68 12.61 3.78
C ASN A 27 34.90 11.44 4.40
N GLU A 28 35.38 10.21 4.22
CA GLU A 28 34.73 9.01 4.76
C GLU A 28 34.86 8.94 6.29
N VAL A 29 35.99 9.40 6.83
CA VAL A 29 36.20 9.50 8.28
C VAL A 29 35.32 10.61 8.89
N ILE A 30 35.20 11.75 8.19
CA ILE A 30 34.33 12.86 8.60
C ILE A 30 32.86 12.42 8.62
N ILE A 31 32.37 11.78 7.56
CA ILE A 31 30.98 11.30 7.49
C ILE A 31 30.66 10.38 8.67
N ARG A 32 31.54 9.43 9.00
CA ARG A 32 31.33 8.52 10.14
C ARG A 32 31.30 9.24 11.49
N LEU A 33 32.11 10.29 11.67
CA LEU A 33 32.08 11.11 12.89
C LEU A 33 30.81 11.96 12.98
N MET A 34 30.33 12.47 11.85
CA MET A 34 29.07 13.20 11.77
C MET A 34 27.87 12.30 12.08
N GLU A 35 27.83 11.09 11.50
CA GLU A 35 26.77 10.10 11.76
C GLU A 35 26.75 9.68 13.24
N ASP A 36 27.91 9.47 13.85
CA ASP A 36 28.03 9.13 15.27
C ASP A 36 27.51 10.26 16.18
N ASP A 37 27.84 11.52 15.88
CA ASP A 37 27.36 12.66 16.68
C ASP A 37 25.87 12.99 16.43
N GLU A 38 25.36 12.75 15.23
CA GLU A 38 23.91 12.86 14.95
C GLU A 38 23.11 11.79 15.70
N SER A 39 23.60 10.55 15.75
CA SER A 39 22.94 9.43 16.44
C SER A 39 22.81 9.64 17.97
N LYS A 40 23.67 10.50 18.53
CA LYS A 40 23.73 10.77 19.97
C LYS A 40 22.91 12.00 20.39
N SER A 41 22.42 12.79 19.43
CA SER A 41 21.59 13.96 19.70
C SER A 41 20.09 13.61 19.64
N PRO A 42 19.26 14.00 20.62
CA PRO A 42 17.80 13.84 20.52
C PRO A 42 17.26 14.81 19.46
N GLN A 43 16.80 14.28 18.33
CA GLN A 43 16.43 15.07 17.16
C GLN A 43 15.13 15.87 17.37
N LEU A 44 15.26 17.20 17.32
CA LEU A 44 14.20 18.10 16.89
C LEU A 44 14.31 18.28 15.37
N VAL A 45 13.21 17.94 14.68
CA VAL A 45 13.06 17.90 13.22
C VAL A 45 13.20 19.29 12.60
N ALA A 46 14.11 19.48 11.63
CA ALA A 46 13.99 20.56 10.64
C ALA A 46 14.79 20.34 9.34
N ALA A 47 14.04 20.42 8.22
CA ALA A 47 14.36 20.90 6.88
C ALA A 47 15.45 20.20 6.02
N VAL A 48 14.97 19.42 5.03
CA VAL A 48 15.76 18.86 3.91
C VAL A 48 15.68 19.80 2.70
N ASN A 49 16.84 20.24 2.20
CA ASN A 49 17.03 20.91 0.90
C ASN A 49 17.34 19.87 -0.20
N PRO A 50 16.96 20.09 -1.47
CA PRO A 50 16.85 19.02 -2.46
C PRO A 50 18.01 19.01 -3.46
N TYR A 51 19.10 18.30 -3.15
CA TYR A 51 20.03 17.85 -4.18
C TYR A 51 20.77 16.58 -3.74
N GLN A 52 20.32 15.41 -4.21
CA GLN A 52 21.17 14.49 -5.00
C GLN A 52 20.50 13.14 -5.29
N GLN A 53 20.46 12.86 -6.59
CA GLN A 53 20.92 11.64 -7.25
C GLN A 53 20.06 10.37 -7.23
N MET A 54 19.55 10.09 -8.43
CA MET A 54 18.96 8.84 -8.89
C MET A 54 19.99 7.71 -8.83
N GLN A 55 19.78 6.76 -7.93
CA GLN A 55 20.19 5.35 -8.08
C GLN A 55 18.94 4.50 -8.30
N PRO A 56 19.01 3.31 -8.92
CA PRO A 56 17.85 2.44 -9.04
C PRO A 56 17.48 1.98 -7.62
N VAL A 57 16.48 2.68 -7.07
CA VAL A 57 15.91 2.42 -5.76
C VAL A 57 15.29 1.02 -5.82
N ASN A 58 16.07 0.01 -5.45
CA ASN A 58 15.50 -1.02 -4.58
C ASN A 58 15.09 -0.24 -3.34
N GLN A 59 13.82 0.15 -3.34
CA GLN A 59 13.14 0.72 -2.21
C GLN A 59 13.23 -0.34 -1.12
N ILE A 60 14.30 -0.28 -0.35
CA ILE A 60 14.29 -0.68 1.03
C ILE A 60 13.33 0.33 1.63
N PHE A 61 12.03 0.01 1.56
CA PHE A 61 11.06 0.61 2.45
C PHE A 61 11.70 0.45 3.82
N ILE A 62 12.07 1.55 4.47
CA ILE A 62 12.28 1.52 5.90
C ILE A 62 10.88 1.26 6.45
N THR A 63 10.54 -0.03 6.45
CA THR A 63 9.34 -0.63 6.99
C THR A 63 9.40 -0.28 8.46
N ASN A 64 8.83 0.88 8.82
CA ASN A 64 8.57 1.15 10.22
C ASN A 64 7.69 -0.01 10.69
N ASN A 65 8.23 -0.87 11.56
CA ASN A 65 7.53 -2.06 12.04
C ASN A 65 6.16 -1.67 12.63
N ASN A 66 6.05 -0.45 13.16
CA ASN A 66 4.84 0.11 13.73
C ASN A 66 3.78 0.50 12.66
N SER A 67 4.18 1.00 11.48
CA SER A 67 3.21 1.37 10.43
C SER A 67 2.57 0.15 9.79
N ASN A 68 3.36 -0.89 9.53
CA ASN A 68 2.85 -2.15 9.00
C ASN A 68 1.93 -2.85 10.00
N ALA A 69 2.21 -2.74 11.29
CA ALA A 69 1.34 -3.24 12.35
C ALA A 69 -0.08 -2.69 12.23
N SER A 70 -0.27 -1.42 11.86
CA SER A 70 -1.61 -0.84 11.69
C SER A 70 -2.43 -1.54 10.61
N ILE A 71 -1.82 -1.86 9.46
CA ILE A 71 -2.47 -2.57 8.35
C ILE A 71 -2.81 -4.00 8.75
N TYR A 72 -1.87 -4.70 9.40
CA TYR A 72 -2.10 -6.07 9.87
C TYR A 72 -3.23 -6.12 10.91
N VAL A 73 -3.22 -5.19 11.87
CA VAL A 73 -4.26 -5.09 12.89
C VAL A 73 -5.63 -4.86 12.25
N VAL A 74 -5.75 -3.87 11.37
CA VAL A 74 -7.02 -3.58 10.67
C VAL A 74 -7.47 -4.77 9.82
N GLY A 75 -6.56 -5.39 9.07
CA GLY A 75 -6.87 -6.57 8.25
C GLY A 75 -7.37 -7.76 9.07
N ILE A 76 -6.74 -8.04 10.22
CA ILE A 76 -7.16 -9.12 11.14
C ILE A 76 -8.54 -8.84 11.72
N PHE A 77 -8.83 -7.60 12.14
CA PHE A 77 -10.15 -7.23 12.65
C PHE A 77 -11.25 -7.43 11.60
N ILE A 78 -11.00 -7.06 10.34
CA ILE A 78 -11.94 -7.27 9.23
C ILE A 78 -12.22 -8.76 9.01
N ILE A 79 -11.17 -9.60 9.06
CA ILE A 79 -11.31 -11.05 8.89
C ILE A 79 -12.13 -11.65 10.04
N LEU A 80 -11.84 -11.28 11.29
CA LEU A 80 -12.59 -11.75 12.46
C LEU A 80 -14.06 -11.34 12.39
N TYR A 81 -14.33 -10.10 11.99
CA TYR A 81 -15.69 -9.63 11.78
C TYR A 81 -16.42 -10.40 10.66
N GLY A 82 -15.73 -10.65 9.54
CA GLY A 82 -16.25 -11.47 8.44
C GLY A 82 -16.59 -12.90 8.87
N LEU A 83 -15.70 -13.55 9.63
CA LEU A 83 -15.92 -14.89 10.17
C LEU A 83 -17.08 -14.93 11.16
N PHE A 84 -17.18 -13.96 12.07
CA PHE A 84 -18.31 -13.84 12.99
C PHE A 84 -19.62 -13.73 12.22
N ARG A 85 -19.67 -12.87 11.18
CA ARG A 85 -20.86 -12.71 10.34
C ARG A 85 -21.22 -13.99 9.56
N VAL A 86 -20.25 -14.68 8.98
CA VAL A 86 -20.49 -15.98 8.31
C VAL A 86 -21.02 -17.00 9.31
N GLY A 87 -20.46 -17.03 10.52
CA GLY A 87 -20.95 -17.88 11.62
C GLY A 87 -22.42 -17.61 11.93
N MET A 88 -22.83 -16.34 12.02
CA MET A 88 -24.23 -15.96 12.19
C MET A 88 -25.11 -16.37 11.01
N ALA A 89 -24.61 -16.24 9.77
CA ALA A 89 -25.35 -16.66 8.57
C ALA A 89 -25.60 -18.17 8.52
N VAL A 90 -24.64 -18.97 8.98
CA VAL A 90 -24.76 -20.44 9.04
C VAL A 90 -25.69 -20.86 10.18
N LEU A 91 -25.54 -20.29 11.38
CA LEU A 91 -26.36 -20.65 12.54
C LEU A 91 -27.85 -20.32 12.35
N PHE A 92 -28.16 -19.21 11.69
CA PHE A 92 -29.54 -18.80 11.40
C PHE A 92 -30.00 -19.17 9.98
N GLY A 93 -29.20 -19.96 9.26
CA GLY A 93 -29.47 -20.33 7.86
C GLY A 93 -30.72 -21.17 7.67
N GLU A 94 -31.09 -21.96 8.68
CA GLU A 94 -32.27 -22.83 8.64
C GLU A 94 -33.58 -22.08 8.83
N PHE A 95 -33.57 -20.94 9.52
CA PHE A 95 -34.79 -20.16 9.79
C PHE A 95 -35.27 -19.36 8.57
N LYS A 96 -34.36 -18.88 7.71
CA LYS A 96 -34.68 -18.10 6.50
C LYS A 96 -33.66 -18.36 5.38
N PRO A 97 -33.87 -19.37 4.51
CA PRO A 97 -32.87 -19.81 3.53
C PRO A 97 -32.57 -18.76 2.44
N ALA A 98 -33.56 -17.96 2.05
CA ALA A 98 -33.37 -16.93 1.01
C ALA A 98 -32.40 -15.82 1.44
N GLN A 99 -32.47 -15.38 2.69
CA GLN A 99 -31.65 -14.28 3.23
C GLN A 99 -30.26 -14.76 3.67
N SER A 100 -30.13 -16.03 4.09
CA SER A 100 -28.86 -16.64 4.49
C SER A 100 -27.84 -16.68 3.34
N SER A 101 -28.30 -16.95 2.11
CA SER A 101 -27.44 -16.96 0.92
C SER A 101 -26.73 -15.61 0.68
N THR A 102 -27.45 -14.51 0.90
CA THR A 102 -26.92 -13.15 0.71
C THR A 102 -25.98 -12.76 1.85
N ALA A 103 -26.31 -13.15 3.09
CA ALA A 103 -25.45 -12.95 4.26
C ALA A 103 -24.10 -13.67 4.11
N PHE A 104 -24.11 -14.89 3.55
CA PHE A 104 -22.92 -15.67 3.27
C PHE A 104 -22.03 -15.02 2.20
N LEU A 105 -22.62 -14.55 1.09
CA LEU A 105 -21.88 -13.86 0.02
C LEU A 105 -21.20 -12.58 0.54
N ILE A 106 -21.91 -11.81 1.35
CA ILE A 106 -21.37 -10.60 1.96
C ILE A 106 -20.23 -10.97 2.92
N GLY A 107 -20.41 -12.01 3.75
CA GLY A 107 -19.39 -12.54 4.65
C GLY A 107 -18.10 -12.97 3.93
N MET A 108 -18.22 -13.66 2.79
CA MET A 108 -17.06 -13.99 1.94
C MET A 108 -16.39 -12.73 1.39
N GLY A 109 -17.15 -11.71 1.01
CA GLY A 109 -16.62 -10.42 0.58
C GLY A 109 -15.72 -9.77 1.63
N TYR A 110 -16.13 -9.80 2.91
CA TYR A 110 -15.30 -9.31 4.02
C TYR A 110 -14.01 -10.10 4.21
N ILE A 111 -14.08 -11.43 4.14
CA ILE A 111 -12.92 -12.30 4.29
C ILE A 111 -11.91 -12.05 3.16
N MET A 112 -12.39 -11.98 1.91
CA MET A 112 -11.55 -11.68 0.76
C MET A 112 -10.91 -10.29 0.87
N GLY A 113 -11.69 -9.27 1.21
CA GLY A 113 -11.19 -7.91 1.41
C GLY A 113 -10.18 -7.79 2.55
N GLY A 114 -10.40 -8.50 3.65
CA GLY A 114 -9.48 -8.59 4.78
C GLY A 114 -8.14 -9.25 4.42
N ILE A 115 -8.17 -10.36 3.68
CA ILE A 115 -6.96 -11.05 3.20
C ILE A 115 -6.14 -10.13 2.28
N ILE A 116 -6.79 -9.43 1.33
CA ILE A 116 -6.11 -8.47 0.45
C ILE A 116 -5.48 -7.32 1.25
N THR A 117 -6.17 -6.87 2.31
CA THR A 117 -5.68 -5.79 3.19
C THR A 117 -4.45 -6.24 3.98
N VAL A 118 -4.43 -7.46 4.52
CA VAL A 118 -3.26 -8.06 5.20
C VAL A 118 -2.05 -8.19 4.27
N GLN A 119 -2.26 -8.35 2.96
CA GLN A 119 -1.19 -8.38 1.97
C GLN A 119 -0.64 -6.97 1.63
N GLY A 120 -1.21 -5.91 2.23
CA GLY A 120 -0.77 -4.53 2.06
C GLY A 120 -1.27 -3.86 0.78
N TYR A 121 -2.29 -4.39 0.11
CA TYR A 121 -2.85 -3.77 -1.10
C TYR A 121 -4.03 -2.84 -0.76
N LYS A 122 -4.01 -1.59 -1.29
CA LYS A 122 -5.11 -0.62 -1.12
C LYS A 122 -6.45 -1.13 -1.66
N GLN A 123 -6.41 -2.02 -2.65
CA GLN A 123 -7.59 -2.62 -3.27
C GLN A 123 -8.46 -3.40 -2.27
N GLY A 124 -7.85 -3.98 -1.23
CA GLY A 124 -8.59 -4.69 -0.19
C GLY A 124 -9.50 -3.75 0.60
N LEU A 125 -8.98 -2.56 0.92
CA LEU A 125 -9.71 -1.54 1.67
C LEU A 125 -10.87 -0.94 0.87
N TYR A 126 -10.69 -0.74 -0.43
CA TYR A 126 -11.79 -0.32 -1.30
C TYR A 126 -12.86 -1.40 -1.44
N MET A 127 -12.47 -2.67 -1.58
CA MET A 127 -13.40 -3.79 -1.63
C MET A 127 -14.22 -3.90 -0.34
N THR A 128 -13.59 -3.78 0.84
CA THR A 128 -14.32 -3.84 2.12
C THR A 128 -15.25 -2.66 2.30
N MET A 129 -14.88 -1.46 1.85
CA MET A 129 -15.78 -0.29 1.84
C MET A 129 -17.02 -0.52 0.98
N ILE A 130 -16.87 -1.06 -0.23
CA ILE A 130 -18.01 -1.37 -1.11
C ILE A 130 -18.93 -2.40 -0.45
N VAL A 131 -18.36 -3.47 0.10
CA VAL A 131 -19.11 -4.52 0.79
C VAL A 131 -19.85 -3.98 2.03
N LEU A 132 -19.23 -3.06 2.78
CA LEU A 132 -19.85 -2.37 3.92
C LEU A 132 -21.06 -1.54 3.51
N VAL A 133 -20.94 -0.76 2.44
CA VAL A 133 -22.06 0.05 1.93
C VAL A 133 -23.21 -0.86 1.49
N ILE A 134 -22.92 -1.89 0.70
CA ILE A 134 -23.93 -2.86 0.26
C ILE A 134 -24.60 -3.50 1.48
N SER A 135 -23.82 -3.97 2.46
CA SER A 135 -24.39 -4.55 3.67
C SER A 135 -25.24 -3.57 4.47
N GLY A 136 -24.85 -2.30 4.56
CA GLY A 136 -25.61 -1.28 5.26
C GLY A 136 -26.98 -1.06 4.61
N MET A 137 -27.03 -1.06 3.28
CA MET A 137 -28.29 -0.97 2.53
C MET A 137 -29.20 -2.17 2.80
N PHE A 138 -28.64 -3.37 2.81
CA PHE A 138 -29.39 -4.58 3.18
C PHE A 138 -29.91 -4.52 4.63
N SER A 139 -29.14 -3.97 5.56
CA SER A 139 -29.55 -3.85 6.97
C SER A 139 -30.78 -2.95 7.17
N ILE A 140 -30.93 -1.89 6.37
CA ILE A 140 -32.10 -0.99 6.40
C ILE A 140 -33.33 -1.68 5.80
N ILE A 141 -33.17 -2.40 4.69
CA ILE A 141 -34.29 -3.08 4.02
C ILE A 141 -34.89 -4.18 4.91
N TYR A 142 -34.06 -4.89 5.68
CA TYR A 142 -34.47 -6.03 6.52
C TYR A 142 -34.55 -5.69 8.02
N HIS A 143 -34.80 -4.42 8.37
CA HIS A 143 -34.73 -3.95 9.76
C HIS A 143 -35.85 -4.46 10.69
N ASP A 144 -37.01 -4.84 10.14
CA ASP A 144 -38.17 -5.28 10.91
C ASP A 144 -38.10 -6.75 11.33
N GLU A 145 -37.17 -7.53 10.76
CA GLU A 145 -37.11 -8.97 10.96
C GLU A 145 -35.76 -9.39 11.54
N PHE A 146 -35.79 -10.25 12.56
CA PHE A 146 -34.58 -10.88 13.08
C PHE A 146 -33.92 -11.72 11.97
N SER A 147 -32.80 -11.20 11.44
CA SER A 147 -32.15 -11.72 10.23
C SER A 147 -30.63 -11.76 10.43
N PRO A 148 -29.90 -12.70 9.82
CA PRO A 148 -28.43 -12.73 9.93
C PRO A 148 -27.73 -11.48 9.35
N LEU A 149 -28.49 -10.63 8.64
CA LEU A 149 -28.07 -9.35 8.09
C LEU A 149 -28.32 -8.16 9.04
N SER A 150 -29.23 -8.32 10.02
CA SER A 150 -29.64 -7.27 10.96
C SER A 150 -30.16 -7.88 12.27
N MET A 151 -29.60 -7.45 13.39
CA MET A 151 -30.06 -7.81 14.75
C MET A 151 -31.34 -7.04 15.13
N GLY A 152 -32.33 -6.99 14.23
CA GLY A 152 -33.65 -6.42 14.48
C GLY A 152 -34.42 -7.36 15.40
N MET A 153 -34.40 -7.09 16.71
CA MET A 153 -35.18 -7.84 17.70
C MET A 153 -36.47 -7.08 17.97
N ASP A 154 -37.40 -7.09 17.03
CA ASP A 154 -38.81 -6.67 17.15
C ASP A 154 -39.02 -5.42 18.05
N GLY A 155 -38.22 -4.38 17.83
CA GLY A 155 -38.30 -3.09 18.53
C GLY A 155 -37.68 -3.01 19.95
N ILE A 156 -37.05 -4.07 20.47
CA ILE A 156 -36.44 -4.09 21.80
C ILE A 156 -35.05 -3.41 21.82
N TRP A 157 -34.31 -3.47 20.71
CA TRP A 157 -33.00 -2.85 20.58
C TRP A 157 -33.04 -1.74 19.52
N PRO A 158 -32.57 -0.52 19.83
CA PRO A 158 -32.62 0.58 18.88
C PRO A 158 -31.72 0.31 17.67
N ILE A 159 -32.18 0.72 16.50
CA ILE A 159 -31.47 0.66 15.20
C ILE A 159 -30.06 1.29 15.32
N GLU A 160 -29.90 2.21 16.27
CA GLU A 160 -28.64 2.84 16.65
C GLU A 160 -27.52 1.84 16.98
N PHE A 161 -27.79 0.68 17.60
CA PHE A 161 -26.73 -0.31 17.89
C PHE A 161 -26.19 -1.00 16.63
N SER A 162 -27.06 -1.30 15.65
CA SER A 162 -26.66 -1.87 14.36
C SER A 162 -25.92 -0.85 13.50
N LEU A 163 -26.37 0.42 13.56
CA LEU A 163 -25.69 1.55 12.92
C LEU A 163 -24.35 1.86 13.59
N ILE A 164 -24.23 1.77 14.91
CA ILE A 164 -22.97 1.97 15.65
C ILE A 164 -21.96 0.88 15.29
N CYS A 165 -22.39 -0.39 15.22
CA CYS A 165 -21.51 -1.48 14.79
C CYS A 165 -20.98 -1.21 13.38
N SER A 166 -21.86 -0.86 12.44
CA SER A 166 -21.49 -0.59 11.05
C SER A 166 -20.65 0.70 10.89
N ALA A 167 -20.98 1.76 11.64
CA ALA A 167 -20.26 3.03 11.64
C ALA A 167 -18.87 2.89 12.26
N SER A 168 -18.72 2.07 13.30
CA SER A 168 -17.41 1.75 13.87
C SER A 168 -16.53 1.04 12.83
N CYS A 169 -17.08 0.06 12.10
CA CYS A 169 -16.35 -0.62 11.03
C CYS A 169 -15.95 0.35 9.90
N MET A 170 -16.82 1.27 9.50
CA MET A 170 -16.51 2.31 8.51
C MET A 170 -15.36 3.23 8.98
N LEU A 171 -15.39 3.67 10.24
CA LEU A 171 -14.35 4.50 10.83
C LEU A 171 -13.00 3.76 10.85
N PHE A 172 -12.99 2.51 11.32
CA PHE A 172 -11.76 1.70 11.40
C PHE A 172 -11.17 1.40 10.03
N VAL A 173 -12.00 1.13 9.02
CA VAL A 173 -11.55 0.90 7.64
C VAL A 173 -11.09 2.22 6.98
N ALA A 174 -11.63 3.37 7.35
CA ALA A 174 -11.24 4.67 6.81
C ALA A 174 -9.92 5.21 7.39
N ILE A 175 -9.55 4.84 8.63
CA ILE A 175 -8.35 5.36 9.30
C ILE A 175 -7.07 5.13 8.47
N PRO A 176 -6.79 3.92 7.94
CA PRO A 176 -5.63 3.71 7.08
C PRO A 176 -5.66 4.48 5.76
N LEU A 177 -6.83 4.95 5.32
CA LEU A 177 -7.00 5.69 4.07
C LEU A 177 -6.82 7.19 4.24
N LEU A 178 -7.14 7.73 5.42
CA LEU A 178 -7.10 9.17 5.75
C LEU A 178 -5.83 9.58 6.51
N GLY A 179 -5.09 8.63 7.09
CA GLY A 179 -3.81 8.91 7.74
C GLY A 179 -2.69 9.26 6.75
N PRO A 180 -1.48 9.66 7.21
CA PRO A 180 -0.26 9.88 6.40
C PRO A 180 0.34 8.57 5.82
N ALA A 181 -0.55 7.66 5.47
CA ALA A 181 -0.41 6.24 5.22
C ALA A 181 -0.31 5.91 3.73
N ASP A 182 -0.27 6.92 2.88
CA ASP A 182 -0.09 6.77 1.44
C ASP A 182 1.17 5.97 1.08
N THR A 183 2.18 5.97 1.95
CA THR A 183 3.45 5.24 1.82
C THR A 183 3.45 3.78 2.31
N GLN A 184 2.43 3.30 3.03
CA GLN A 184 2.44 1.96 3.64
C GLN A 184 1.81 0.84 2.79
N PHE A 185 1.20 1.18 1.66
CA PHE A 185 0.56 0.18 0.81
C PHE A 185 1.33 -0.08 -0.48
N ARG A 186 1.28 -1.34 -0.93
CA ARG A 186 1.87 -1.77 -2.20
C ARG A 186 1.03 -1.21 -3.35
N GLU A 187 1.67 -0.51 -4.27
CA GLU A 187 1.07 -0.04 -5.50
C GLU A 187 0.88 -1.20 -6.48
N GLY A 188 -0.36 -1.40 -6.95
CA GLY A 188 -0.72 -2.48 -7.88
C GLY A 188 -1.79 -3.43 -7.34
N ALA A 189 -2.35 -4.26 -8.22
CA ALA A 189 -3.24 -5.36 -7.83
C ALA A 189 -2.42 -6.64 -7.64
N PRO A 190 -2.82 -7.54 -6.72
CA PRO A 190 -2.19 -8.84 -6.61
C PRO A 190 -2.36 -9.66 -7.92
N PRO A 191 -1.43 -10.58 -8.21
CA PRO A 191 -1.42 -11.34 -9.45
C PRO A 191 -2.72 -12.11 -9.69
N TYR A 192 -3.37 -12.63 -8.64
CA TYR A 192 -4.65 -13.35 -8.76
C TYR A 192 -5.82 -12.46 -9.19
N LEU A 193 -5.89 -11.20 -8.73
CA LEU A 193 -6.95 -10.28 -9.16
C LEU A 193 -6.75 -9.84 -10.61
N SER A 194 -5.50 -9.63 -11.02
CA SER A 194 -5.20 -9.30 -12.42
C SER A 194 -5.59 -10.45 -13.37
N ALA A 195 -5.34 -11.69 -12.97
CA ALA A 195 -5.75 -12.87 -13.74
C ALA A 195 -7.27 -12.98 -13.82
N LEU A 196 -7.99 -12.72 -12.72
CA LEU A 196 -9.45 -12.81 -12.67
C LEU A 196 -10.13 -11.70 -13.48
N TRP A 197 -9.59 -10.48 -13.47
CA TRP A 197 -10.07 -9.38 -14.31
C TRP A 197 -9.86 -9.66 -15.80
N ASN A 198 -8.67 -10.16 -16.16
CA ASN A 198 -8.37 -10.54 -17.54
C ASN A 198 -9.24 -11.72 -18.01
N ALA A 199 -9.56 -12.67 -17.12
CA ALA A 199 -10.50 -13.75 -17.39
C ALA A 199 -11.95 -13.24 -17.52
N GLY A 200 -12.37 -12.29 -16.68
CA GLY A 200 -13.71 -11.68 -16.75
C GLY A 200 -13.95 -10.88 -18.04
N ASN A 201 -12.93 -10.18 -18.54
CA ASN A 201 -12.98 -9.48 -19.82
C ASN A 201 -13.13 -10.44 -21.02
N MET A 202 -12.88 -11.73 -20.86
CA MET A 202 -13.14 -12.75 -21.89
C MET A 202 -14.63 -13.03 -22.08
N PHE A 203 -15.47 -12.74 -21.07
CA PHE A 203 -16.91 -13.03 -21.07
C PHE A 203 -17.77 -11.79 -21.31
N SER A 204 -17.17 -10.60 -21.50
CA SER A 204 -17.92 -9.38 -21.73
C SER A 204 -18.20 -9.19 -23.24
N PRO A 205 -19.46 -9.06 -23.68
CA PRO A 205 -19.83 -8.92 -25.09
C PRO A 205 -19.63 -7.49 -25.64
N LEU A 206 -19.05 -6.58 -24.85
CA LEU A 206 -18.89 -5.18 -25.23
C LEU A 206 -17.45 -4.90 -25.66
N PRO A 207 -17.20 -4.27 -26.83
CA PRO A 207 -15.88 -3.79 -27.17
C PRO A 207 -15.57 -2.61 -26.25
N THR A 208 -14.83 -2.86 -25.17
CA THR A 208 -14.44 -1.85 -24.18
C THR A 208 -13.40 -0.91 -24.77
N ALA A 209 -13.86 0.05 -25.58
CA ALA A 209 -13.18 1.33 -25.74
C ALA A 209 -13.61 2.22 -24.56
N ASN A 210 -12.65 2.57 -23.70
CA ASN A 210 -12.77 3.59 -22.65
C ASN A 210 -13.56 3.21 -21.38
N GLN A 211 -13.01 2.31 -20.57
CA GLN A 211 -13.04 2.53 -19.12
C GLN A 211 -11.60 2.64 -18.62
N ALA A 212 -11.14 3.88 -18.52
CA ALA A 212 -9.97 4.26 -17.74
C ALA A 212 -10.28 4.05 -16.26
N VAL A 213 -10.22 2.80 -15.80
CA VAL A 213 -9.79 2.52 -14.44
C VAL A 213 -8.28 2.60 -14.50
N SER A 214 -7.71 3.55 -13.76
CA SER A 214 -6.29 3.88 -13.69
C SER A 214 -5.45 2.63 -13.40
N GLN A 215 -5.07 1.91 -14.44
CA GLN A 215 -3.84 1.14 -14.45
C GLN A 215 -2.74 2.15 -14.12
N PRO A 216 -1.91 1.92 -13.09
CA PRO A 216 -0.55 2.38 -13.19
C PRO A 216 -0.01 1.61 -14.39
N THR A 217 0.07 2.29 -15.53
CA THR A 217 0.78 1.81 -16.70
C THR A 217 2.13 1.34 -16.21
N VAL A 218 2.32 0.02 -16.14
CA VAL A 218 3.66 -0.56 -16.15
C VAL A 218 4.27 0.02 -17.40
N ALA A 219 5.09 1.06 -17.25
CA ALA A 219 5.67 1.77 -18.37
C ALA A 219 6.26 0.71 -19.31
N THR A 220 5.65 0.51 -20.48
CA THR A 220 6.12 -0.49 -21.44
C THR A 220 7.55 -0.10 -21.75
N LYS A 221 8.52 -0.86 -21.22
CA LYS A 221 9.95 -0.55 -21.36
C LYS A 221 10.35 -1.04 -22.74
N THR A 222 10.39 -0.14 -23.71
CA THR A 222 10.85 -0.46 -25.07
C THR A 222 12.37 -0.54 -25.06
N VAL A 223 12.92 -1.59 -25.66
CA VAL A 223 14.35 -1.70 -25.89
C VAL A 223 14.67 -0.95 -27.18
N ILE A 224 15.38 0.16 -27.08
CA ILE A 224 15.87 0.93 -28.22
C ILE A 224 17.37 0.76 -28.35
N ASN A 225 17.88 0.72 -29.57
CA ASN A 225 19.32 0.67 -29.83
C ASN A 225 19.86 2.08 -30.04
N CYS A 226 21.04 2.36 -29.47
CA CYS A 226 21.74 3.62 -29.71
C CYS A 226 22.25 3.68 -31.16
N PRO A 227 21.98 4.73 -31.94
CA PRO A 227 22.42 4.83 -33.34
C PRO A 227 23.95 4.94 -33.50
N GLU A 228 24.69 5.29 -32.44
CA GLU A 228 26.15 5.46 -32.53
C GLU A 228 26.98 4.29 -31.97
N CYS A 229 26.41 3.47 -31.09
CA CYS A 229 27.15 2.37 -30.47
C CYS A 229 26.38 1.06 -30.42
N ASP A 230 25.22 1.02 -31.08
CA ASP A 230 24.28 -0.12 -31.22
C ASP A 230 23.96 -0.86 -29.93
N LYS A 231 24.09 -0.16 -28.79
CA LYS A 231 23.89 -0.76 -27.48
C LYS A 231 22.43 -0.64 -27.09
N ALA A 232 21.81 -1.78 -26.78
CA ALA A 232 20.43 -1.87 -26.34
C ALA A 232 20.24 -1.15 -24.99
N MET A 233 19.29 -0.22 -24.94
CA MET A 233 18.87 0.49 -23.73
C MET A 233 17.36 0.37 -23.54
N LYS A 234 16.92 0.24 -22.29
CA LYS A 234 15.51 0.29 -21.91
C LYS A 234 15.09 1.74 -21.67
N VAL A 235 14.19 2.25 -22.50
CA VAL A 235 13.56 3.57 -22.33
C VAL A 235 12.05 3.36 -22.14
N PRO A 236 11.40 4.10 -21.22
CA PRO A 236 9.94 4.04 -21.11
C PRO A 236 9.29 4.51 -22.43
N SER A 237 8.36 3.72 -22.96
CA SER A 237 7.65 3.91 -24.23
C SER A 237 7.01 5.28 -24.43
N ASN A 238 6.72 6.02 -23.36
CA ASN A 238 6.08 7.34 -23.41
C ASN A 238 7.08 8.52 -23.34
N TYR A 239 8.39 8.27 -23.39
CA TYR A 239 9.39 9.34 -23.31
C TYR A 239 9.76 9.85 -24.71
N THR A 240 9.18 10.99 -25.08
CA THR A 240 9.56 11.77 -26.26
C THR A 240 10.56 12.85 -25.83
N GLY A 241 11.83 12.65 -26.15
CA GLY A 241 12.90 13.53 -25.67
C GLY A 241 14.30 13.15 -26.13
N SER A 242 15.28 13.95 -25.69
CA SER A 242 16.70 13.67 -25.94
C SER A 242 17.24 12.70 -24.88
N VAL A 243 17.49 11.46 -25.26
CA VAL A 243 18.08 10.44 -24.38
C VAL A 243 19.60 10.48 -24.53
N LYS A 244 20.32 10.43 -23.40
CA LYS A 244 21.78 10.34 -23.38
C LYS A 244 22.20 8.88 -23.23
N CYS A 245 23.02 8.39 -24.15
CA CYS A 245 23.54 7.03 -24.06
C CYS A 245 24.56 6.88 -22.91
N PRO A 246 24.47 5.88 -22.01
CA PRO A 246 25.42 5.66 -20.93
C PRO A 246 26.75 5.08 -21.44
N SER A 247 26.79 4.53 -22.66
CA SER A 247 28.01 3.94 -23.22
C SER A 247 28.85 4.94 -24.03
N CYS A 248 28.23 5.73 -24.92
CA CYS A 248 28.95 6.70 -25.75
C CYS A 248 28.72 8.17 -25.34
N LYS A 249 27.85 8.46 -24.36
CA LYS A 249 27.49 9.81 -23.89
C LYS A 249 26.87 10.73 -24.95
N SER A 250 26.63 10.26 -26.19
CA SER A 250 25.94 11.05 -27.21
C SER A 250 24.45 11.18 -26.91
N LYS A 251 23.88 12.31 -27.33
CA LYS A 251 22.47 12.66 -27.16
C LYS A 251 21.74 12.41 -28.47
N PHE A 252 20.69 11.60 -28.44
CA PHE A 252 19.86 11.36 -29.61
C PHE A 252 18.39 11.48 -29.24
N LYS A 253 17.56 11.87 -30.22
CA LYS A 253 16.13 12.07 -30.02
C LYS A 253 15.40 10.75 -30.32
N VAL A 254 14.58 10.30 -29.38
CA VAL A 254 13.67 9.17 -29.57
C VAL A 254 12.32 9.75 -29.98
N ASN A 255 11.80 9.31 -31.13
CA ASN A 255 10.54 9.76 -31.70
C ASN A 255 9.44 8.75 -31.39
#